data_AF-A0A2G5WF26-F1
#
_entry.id   AF-A0A2G5WF26-F1
#
_cell.length_a   1.000
_cell.length_b   1.000
_cell.length_c   1.000
_cell.angle_alpha   90.00
_cell.angle_beta   90.00
_cell.angle_gamma   90.00
#
_symmetry.space_group_name_H-M   'P 1'
#
loop_
_entity.id
_entity.type
_entity.pdbx_description
1 polymer ?
#
loop_
_entity_poly.entity_id
_entity_poly.type
_entity_poly.pdbx_seq_one_letter_code
_entity_poly.pdbx_strand_id
1 'polypeptide(L)' 'MGRMSPQELKNAKKLISAMPLNQLMELKEIYGLNWSNISSPTTFGKDFKAEYDNGSFPNLSSHGVKINGNNHQRYERIR' A
#
# COMPACT_ATOMS: atom_id res chain seq x y z
N MET A 1 18.53 3.56 -0.34
CA MET A 1 17.32 2.94 0.25
C MET A 1 16.20 3.94 0.09
N GLY A 2 15.16 3.61 -0.69
CA GLY A 2 14.02 4.50 -0.89
C GLY A 2 13.07 4.38 0.30
N ARG A 3 12.60 5.53 0.79
CA ARG A 3 11.55 5.66 1.79
C ARG A 3 10.50 6.59 1.21
N MET A 4 9.25 6.35 1.56
CA MET A 4 8.19 7.30 1.22
C MET A 4 8.53 8.65 1.84
N SER A 5 8.30 9.74 1.09
CA SER A 5 8.38 11.07 1.68
C SER A 5 7.35 11.22 2.81
N PRO A 6 7.54 12.16 3.77
CA PRO A 6 6.57 12.37 4.84
C PRO A 6 5.15 12.67 4.33
N GLN A 7 5.03 13.36 3.20
CA GLN A 7 3.75 13.69 2.58
C GLN A 7 3.08 12.45 1.97
N GLU A 8 3.85 11.60 1.28
CA GLU A 8 3.34 10.33 0.76
C GLU A 8 2.91 9.40 1.89
N LEU A 9 3.71 9.31 2.96
CA LEU A 9 3.38 8.49 4.12
C LEU A 9 2.09 8.96 4.80
N LYS A 10 1.92 10.28 4.96
CA LYS A 10 0.69 10.87 5.50
C LYS A 10 -0.52 10.53 4.63
N ASN A 11 -0.37 10.64 3.30
CA ASN A 11 -1.43 10.28 2.37
C ASN A 11 -1.76 8.78 2.41
N ALA A 12 -0.73 7.92 2.44
CA ALA A 12 -0.88 6.48 2.56
C ALA A 12 -1.69 6.10 3.80
N LYS A 13 -1.33 6.64 4.96
CA LYS A 13 -2.05 6.42 6.21
C LYS A 13 -3.52 6.81 6.10
N LYS A 14 -3.80 7.99 5.52
CA LYS A 14 -5.19 8.45 5.29
C LYS A 14 -5.98 7.50 4.41
N LEU A 15 -5.40 7.04 3.29
CA LEU A 15 -6.05 6.13 2.36
C LEU A 15 -6.29 4.75 2.98
N ILE A 16 -5.31 4.22 3.70
CA ILE A 16 -5.43 2.96 4.44
C ILE A 16 -6.52 3.05 5.51
N SER A 17 -6.60 4.16 6.26
CA SER A 17 -7.68 4.35 7.24
C SER A 17 -9.07 4.47 6.61
N ALA A 18 -9.16 4.85 5.34
CA ALA A 18 -10.41 4.88 4.58
C ALA A 18 -10.74 3.53 3.90
N MET A 19 -9.79 2.58 3.91
CA MET A 19 -9.99 1.27 3.34
C MET A 19 -11.07 0.49 4.12
N PRO A 20 -11.93 -0.27 3.44
CA PRO A 20 -12.85 -1.18 4.10
C PRO A 20 -12.11 -2.18 4.98
N LEU A 21 -12.68 -2.51 6.14
CA LEU A 21 -12.14 -3.52 7.03
C LEU A 21 -12.27 -4.91 6.41
N ASN A 22 -11.26 -5.76 6.65
CA ASN A 22 -11.21 -7.15 6.22
C ASN A 22 -11.37 -7.36 4.69
N GLN A 23 -10.98 -6.36 3.91
CA GLN A 23 -11.00 -6.43 2.45
C GLN A 23 -9.57 -6.42 1.91
N LEU A 24 -9.26 -7.44 1.10
CA LEU A 24 -7.99 -7.55 0.39
C LEU A 24 -7.97 -6.63 -0.83
N MET A 25 -7.02 -5.69 -0.84
CA MET A 25 -6.85 -4.72 -1.92
C MET A 25 -5.38 -4.60 -2.33
N GLU A 26 -5.13 -4.40 -3.62
CA GLU A 26 -3.83 -4.02 -4.17
C GLU A 26 -3.58 -2.50 -3.97
N LEU A 27 -2.32 -2.06 -3.96
CA LEU A 27 -2.00 -0.63 -3.79
C LEU A 27 -2.73 0.28 -4.79
N LYS A 28 -2.86 -0.15 -6.05
CA LYS A 28 -3.60 0.59 -7.08
C LYS A 28 -5.08 0.80 -6.70
N GLU A 29 -5.68 -0.16 -6.02
CA GLU A 29 -7.08 -0.13 -5.61
C GLU A 29 -7.25 0.77 -4.39
N ILE A 30 -6.29 0.71 -3.45
CA ILE A 30 -6.24 1.58 -2.26
C ILE A 30 -6.09 3.05 -2.66
N TYR A 31 -5.21 3.32 -3.64
CA TYR A 31 -4.96 4.68 -4.11
C TYR A 31 -5.99 5.16 -5.13
N GLY A 32 -6.69 4.24 -5.81
CA GLY A 32 -7.75 4.55 -6.76
C GLY A 32 -7.31 5.59 -7.79
N LEU A 33 -8.03 6.70 -7.86
CA LEU A 33 -7.72 7.81 -8.77
C LEU A 33 -6.36 8.47 -8.51
N ASN A 34 -5.84 8.41 -7.27
CA ASN A 34 -4.52 8.96 -6.96
C ASN A 34 -3.38 8.09 -7.54
N TRP A 35 -3.67 6.86 -7.96
CA TRP A 35 -2.67 5.97 -8.52
C TRP A 35 -2.06 6.51 -9.81
N SER A 36 -2.83 7.21 -10.65
CA SER A 36 -2.32 7.82 -11.89
C SER A 36 -1.32 8.94 -11.64
N ASN A 37 -1.30 9.51 -10.44
CA ASN A 37 -0.35 10.56 -10.05
C ASN A 37 0.97 9.99 -9.53
N ILE A 38 1.08 8.66 -9.41
CA ILE A 38 2.30 7.98 -8.99
C ILE A 38 3.18 7.74 -10.22
N SER A 39 4.23 8.54 -10.35
CA SER A 39 5.11 8.54 -11.53
C SER A 39 5.86 7.23 -11.74
N SER A 40 6.16 6.50 -10.67
CA SER A 40 6.80 5.18 -10.72
C SER A 40 6.12 4.20 -9.76
N PRO A 41 5.10 3.45 -10.22
CA PRO A 41 4.41 2.45 -9.41
C PRO A 41 5.33 1.40 -8.80
N THR A 42 6.38 0.99 -9.53
CA THR A 42 7.34 -0.02 -9.06
C THR A 42 8.24 0.51 -7.94
N THR A 43 8.75 1.75 -8.07
CA THR A 43 9.54 2.37 -7.00
C THR A 43 8.66 2.62 -5.78
N PHE A 44 7.48 3.22 -6.00
CA PHE A 44 6.50 3.47 -4.96
C PHE A 44 6.12 2.20 -4.19
N GLY A 45 5.87 1.08 -4.88
CA GLY A 45 5.56 -0.19 -4.22
C GLY A 45 6.70 -0.72 -3.36
N LYS A 46 7.96 -0.53 -3.77
CA LYS A 46 9.14 -0.89 -2.96
C LYS A 46 9.25 -0.01 -1.71
N ASP A 47 9.06 1.29 -1.87
CA ASP A 47 9.15 2.25 -0.76
C ASP A 47 8.00 2.04 0.24
N PHE A 48 6.78 1.79 -0.26
CA PHE A 48 5.64 1.41 0.56
C PHE A 48 5.90 0.13 1.34
N LYS A 49 6.43 -0.91 0.68
CA LYS A 49 6.78 -2.16 1.36
C LYS A 49 7.82 -1.94 2.46
N ALA A 50 8.84 -1.12 2.21
CA ALA A 50 9.83 -0.79 3.23
C ALA A 50 9.19 -0.11 4.45
N GLU A 51 8.25 0.82 4.25
CA GLU A 51 7.50 1.45 5.34
C GLU A 51 6.57 0.48 6.08
N TYR A 52 5.94 -0.44 5.36
CA TYR A 52 5.16 -1.52 5.95
C TYR A 52 6.03 -2.43 6.83
N ASP A 53 7.18 -2.87 6.32
CA ASP A 53 8.12 -3.73 7.05
C ASP A 53 8.71 -2.99 8.28
N ASN A 54 8.80 -1.65 8.24
CA ASN A 54 9.18 -0.81 9.37
C ASN A 54 8.06 -0.58 10.41
N GLY A 55 6.86 -1.11 10.19
CA GLY A 55 5.73 -0.97 11.12
C GLY A 55 4.98 0.37 11.01
N SER A 56 5.17 1.13 9.93
CA SER A 56 4.49 2.42 9.73
C SER A 56 2.97 2.31 9.57
N PHE A 57 2.45 1.10 9.29
CA PHE A 57 1.02 0.81 9.09
C PHE A 57 0.53 -0.29 10.05
N PRO A 58 0.32 0.01 11.34
CA PRO A 58 -0.02 -1.01 12.36
C PRO A 58 -1.37 -1.70 12.16
N ASN A 59 -2.25 -1.13 11.34
CA ASN A 59 -3.58 -1.67 11.05
C ASN A 59 -3.68 -2.36 9.68
N LEU A 60 -2.54 -2.58 9.02
CA LEU A 60 -2.45 -3.20 7.72
C LEU A 60 -1.75 -4.55 7.85
N SER A 61 -2.28 -5.57 7.18
CA SER A 61 -1.70 -6.90 7.07
C SER A 61 -1.36 -7.18 5.60
N SER A 62 -0.23 -7.83 5.33
CA SER A 62 0.17 -8.25 3.98
C SER A 62 -0.12 -9.73 3.77
N HIS A 63 -0.80 -10.06 2.67
CA HIS A 63 -1.22 -11.43 2.34
C HIS A 63 -0.45 -12.00 1.14
N GLY A 64 0.66 -11.35 0.77
CA GLY A 64 1.48 -11.75 -0.36
C GLY A 64 0.84 -11.47 -1.72
N VAL A 65 1.36 -12.14 -2.74
CA VAL A 65 0.96 -11.96 -4.15
C VAL A 65 -0.18 -12.89 -4.55
N LYS A 66 -0.91 -12.57 -5.63
CA LYS A 66 -1.84 -13.53 -6.24
C LYS A 66 -1.05 -14.70 -6.83
N ILE A 67 -1.48 -15.94 -6.55
CA ILE A 67 -0.81 -17.16 -7.02
C ILE A 67 -0.95 -17.33 -8.54
N ASN A 68 -2.03 -16.81 -9.16
CA ASN A 68 -2.32 -16.94 -10.59
C ASN A 68 -2.60 -15.57 -11.27
N GLY A 69 -1.89 -14.50 -10.89
CA GLY A 69 -2.08 -13.17 -11.47
C GLY A 69 -0.82 -12.31 -11.42
N ASN A 70 -0.92 -11.04 -11.79
CA ASN A 70 0.18 -10.08 -11.64
C ASN A 70 0.71 -10.13 -10.21
N ASN A 71 2.04 -10.11 -10.05
CA ASN A 71 2.78 -10.25 -8.78
C ASN A 71 2.60 -9.07 -7.80
N HIS A 72 1.42 -8.44 -7.80
CA HIS A 72 1.08 -7.34 -6.93
C HIS A 72 0.77 -7.87 -5.53
N GLN A 73 1.38 -7.25 -4.53
CA GLN A 73 1.07 -7.53 -3.13
C GLN A 73 -0.33 -7.03 -2.81
N ARG A 74 -1.03 -7.82 -2.00
CA ARG A 74 -2.34 -7.49 -1.45
C ARG A 74 -2.22 -7.19 0.03
N TYR A 75 -2.95 -6.17 0.44
CA TYR A 75 -3.01 -5.71 1.81
C TYR A 75 -4.45 -5.76 2.31
N GLU A 76 -4.62 -6.05 3.59
CA GLU A 76 -5.89 -6.10 4.29
C GLU A 76 -5.83 -5.16 5.48
N ARG A 77 -6.88 -4.34 5.67
CA ARG A 77 -7.01 -3.50 6.85
C ARG A 77 -7.67 -4.33 7.93
N ILE A 78 -6.94 -4.57 9.01
CA ILE A 78 -7.39 -5.43 10.11
C ILE A 78 -8.04 -4.67 11.27
N ARG A 79 -7.86 -3.34 11.36
CA ARG A 79 -8.38 -2.48 12.45
C ARG A 79 -8.66 -1.05 12.00
#